data_AF-A0AAV5T0A3-F1
#
_entry.id   AF-A0AAV5T0A3-F1
#
_cell.length_a   1.000
_cell.length_b   1.000
_cell.length_c   1.000
_cell.angle_alpha   90.00
_cell.angle_beta   90.00
_cell.angle_gamma   90.00
#
_symmetry.space_group_name_H-M   'P 1'
#
loop_
_entity.id
_entity.type
_entity.pdbx_description
1 polymer ?
#
loop_
_entity_poly.entity_id
_entity_poly.type
_entity_poly.pdbx_seq_one_letter_code
_entity_poly.pdbx_strand_id
1 'polypeptide(L)'
;ATMADNTRVSEAEVTRREQHIRAGLREREVMDPFTWSYPFKGAALMTGVGLVAMYVTNRWNKKPYYYALFPRLAALSVVAGIGYSLGKLREHHYKTRDAVVEHYVSLHPEDFDHFKDRSGRSFSQIILPWYPRRAQYTKFE
;
A
#
# COMPACT_ATOMS: atom_id res chain seq x y z
N ALA A 1 4.82 30.47 -21.10
CA ALA A 1 4.04 29.36 -20.52
C ALA A 1 2.65 29.40 -21.12
N THR A 2 2.27 28.35 -21.84
CA THR A 2 0.89 28.17 -22.29
C THR A 2 0.03 27.76 -21.08
N MET A 3 -1.27 28.04 -21.07
CA MET A 3 -2.18 27.61 -19.99
C MET A 3 -2.08 26.09 -19.67
N ALA A 4 -1.66 25.29 -20.65
CA ALA A 4 -1.42 23.86 -20.48
C ALA A 4 -0.21 23.52 -19.60
N ASP A 5 0.85 24.34 -19.60
CA ASP A 5 2.06 24.10 -18.81
C ASP A 5 1.79 24.16 -17.30
N ASN A 6 0.82 24.97 -16.88
CA ASN A 6 0.42 25.08 -15.47
C ASN A 6 -0.32 23.83 -14.94
N THR A 7 -0.86 22.99 -15.84
CA THR A 7 -1.55 21.74 -15.46
C THR A 7 -0.62 20.53 -15.45
N ARG A 8 0.59 20.67 -15.99
CA ARG A 8 1.57 19.59 -16.04
C ARG A 8 2.28 19.47 -14.70
N VAL A 9 2.38 18.24 -14.21
CA VAL A 9 3.17 17.94 -13.01
C VAL A 9 4.64 17.98 -13.41
N SER A 10 5.47 18.71 -12.64
CA SER A 10 6.90 18.77 -12.88
C SER A 10 7.56 17.39 -12.73
N GLU A 11 8.62 17.12 -13.48
CA GLU A 11 9.32 15.82 -13.41
C GLU A 11 9.80 15.52 -11.98
N ALA A 12 10.30 16.53 -11.26
CA ALA A 12 10.72 16.40 -9.87
C ALA A 12 9.58 15.93 -8.95
N GLU A 13 8.36 16.45 -9.14
CA GLU A 13 7.19 16.05 -8.37
C GLU A 13 6.74 14.62 -8.73
N VAL A 14 6.90 14.21 -9.99
CA VAL A 14 6.62 12.82 -10.39
C VAL A 14 7.62 11.86 -9.76
N THR A 15 8.92 12.16 -9.81
CA THR A 15 9.95 11.34 -9.14
C THR A 15 9.69 11.23 -7.64
N ARG A 16 9.30 12.32 -6.97
CA ARG A 16 8.91 12.30 -5.56
C ARG A 16 7.74 11.33 -5.30
N ARG A 17 6.73 11.32 -6.17
CA ARG A 17 5.57 10.41 -6.05
C ARG A 17 5.97 8.96 -6.30
N GLU A 18 6.77 8.69 -7.32
CA GLU A 18 7.26 7.34 -7.62
C GLU A 18 8.08 6.76 -6.45
N GLN A 19 8.95 7.58 -5.85
CA GLN A 19 9.69 7.22 -4.63
C GLN A 19 8.76 6.90 -3.45
N HIS A 20 7.65 7.62 -3.32
CA HIS A 20 6.68 7.40 -2.25
C HIS A 20 5.81 6.15 -2.45
N ILE A 21 5.54 5.78 -3.71
CA ILE A 21 4.69 4.64 -4.07
C ILE A 21 5.48 3.32 -4.04
N ARG A 22 6.73 3.32 -4.52
CA ARG A 22 7.55 2.10 -4.58
C ARG A 22 7.92 1.63 -3.17
N ALA A 23 7.64 0.37 -2.89
CA ALA A 23 7.93 -0.24 -1.59
C ALA A 23 9.45 -0.24 -1.33
N GLY A 24 9.86 0.26 -0.16
CA GLY A 24 11.27 0.33 0.27
C GLY A 24 11.98 1.64 -0.02
N LEU A 25 11.39 2.54 -0.81
CA LEU A 25 11.91 3.90 -1.03
C LEU A 25 11.27 4.95 -0.11
N ARG A 26 10.09 4.66 0.43
CA ARG A 26 9.40 5.53 1.39
C ARG A 26 10.08 5.49 2.77
N GLU A 27 10.21 6.65 3.39
CA GLU A 27 10.67 6.76 4.79
C GLU A 27 9.73 6.01 5.73
N ARG A 28 10.31 5.26 6.68
CA ARG A 28 9.55 4.50 7.66
C ARG A 28 9.04 5.45 8.75
N GLU A 29 7.72 5.55 8.87
CA GLU A 29 7.07 6.24 9.96
C GLU A 29 6.53 5.23 10.97
N VAL A 30 6.83 5.41 12.26
CA VAL A 30 6.45 4.44 13.28
C VAL A 30 4.93 4.39 13.48
N MET A 31 4.25 5.53 13.37
CA MET A 31 2.80 5.60 13.62
C MET A 31 1.95 5.21 12.41
N ASP A 32 2.50 5.24 11.21
CA ASP A 32 1.79 4.82 9.99
C ASP A 32 2.20 3.39 9.60
N PRO A 33 1.34 2.37 9.85
CA PRO A 33 1.65 0.98 9.52
C PRO A 33 1.75 0.75 8.01
N PHE A 34 1.23 1.65 7.16
CA PHE A 34 1.35 1.52 5.71
C PHE A 34 2.76 1.82 5.21
N THR A 35 3.58 2.56 5.96
CA THR A 35 5.00 2.81 5.63
C THR A 35 5.91 1.63 5.91
N TRP A 36 5.46 0.67 6.73
CA TRP A 36 6.32 -0.43 7.16
C TRP A 36 6.62 -1.40 6.02
N SER A 37 7.78 -2.04 6.09
CA SER A 37 8.12 -3.12 5.16
C SER A 37 7.20 -4.33 5.37
N TYR A 38 7.04 -5.15 4.33
CA TYR A 38 6.20 -6.36 4.38
C TYR A 38 6.57 -7.33 5.52
N PRO A 39 7.86 -7.58 5.83
CA PRO A 39 8.24 -8.37 7.01
C PRO A 39 7.67 -7.82 8.33
N PHE A 40 7.77 -6.51 8.58
CA PHE A 40 7.25 -5.91 9.81
C PHE A 40 5.72 -5.91 9.84
N LYS A 41 5.05 -5.69 8.70
CA LYS A 41 3.59 -5.84 8.58
C LYS A 41 3.15 -7.27 8.90
N GLY A 42 3.86 -8.27 8.36
CA GLY A 42 3.58 -9.68 8.63
C GLY A 42 3.78 -10.05 10.09
N ALA A 43 4.88 -9.60 10.70
CA ALA A 43 5.14 -9.79 12.13
C ALA A 43 4.06 -9.15 13.01
N ALA A 44 3.68 -7.89 12.71
CA ALA A 44 2.67 -7.16 13.45
C ALA A 44 1.29 -7.81 13.36
N LEU A 45 0.89 -8.26 12.16
CA LEU A 45 -0.37 -8.97 11.94
C LEU A 45 -0.41 -10.27 12.76
N MET A 46 0.62 -11.11 12.65
CA MET A 46 0.68 -12.38 13.37
C MET A 46 0.74 -12.19 14.89
N THR A 47 1.43 -11.15 15.35
CA THR A 47 1.46 -10.77 16.77
C THR A 47 0.08 -10.34 17.26
N GLY A 48 -0.63 -9.49 16.49
CA GLY A 48 -1.99 -9.05 16.81
C GLY A 48 -2.97 -10.23 16.89
N VAL A 49 -2.94 -11.13 15.91
CA VAL A 49 -3.72 -12.38 15.92
C VAL A 49 -3.36 -13.25 17.13
N GLY A 50 -2.06 -13.39 17.43
CA GLY A 50 -1.58 -14.15 18.60
C GLY A 50 -2.07 -13.58 19.93
N LEU A 51 -2.06 -12.25 20.09
CA LEU A 51 -2.58 -11.58 21.29
C LEU A 51 -4.09 -11.77 21.44
N VAL A 52 -4.86 -11.65 20.36
CA VAL A 52 -6.31 -11.90 20.37
C VAL A 52 -6.60 -13.36 20.72
N ALA A 53 -5.89 -14.31 20.11
CA ALA A 53 -6.02 -15.73 20.42
C ALA A 53 -5.67 -16.02 21.89
N MET A 54 -4.62 -15.40 22.42
CA MET A 54 -4.24 -15.51 23.84
C MET A 54 -5.33 -14.96 24.76
N TYR A 55 -5.91 -13.81 24.41
CA TYR A 55 -7.00 -13.20 25.17
C TYR A 55 -8.24 -14.10 25.20
N VAL A 56 -8.67 -14.59 24.03
CA VAL A 56 -9.85 -15.47 23.90
C VAL A 56 -9.64 -16.79 24.64
N THR A 57 -8.46 -17.41 24.52
CA THR A 57 -8.15 -18.67 25.23
C THR A 57 -8.10 -18.48 26.75
N ASN A 58 -7.61 -17.35 27.24
CA ASN A 58 -7.67 -17.00 28.66
C ASN A 58 -9.11 -16.82 29.15
N ARG A 59 -9.90 -16.07 28.39
CA ARG A 59 -11.30 -15.79 28.73
C ARG A 59 -12.13 -17.08 28.76
N TRP A 60 -11.92 -17.98 27.81
CA TRP A 60 -12.58 -19.29 27.73
C TRP A 60 -12.21 -20.18 28.92
N ASN A 61 -10.91 -20.26 29.24
CA ASN A 61 -10.41 -21.11 30.32
C ASN A 61 -10.50 -20.46 31.71
N LYS A 62 -11.19 -19.32 31.84
CA LYS A 62 -11.33 -18.55 33.09
C LYS A 62 -9.98 -18.24 33.76
N LYS A 63 -8.93 -18.03 32.96
CA LYS A 63 -7.58 -17.70 33.46
C LYS A 63 -7.37 -16.19 33.46
N PRO A 64 -6.63 -15.63 34.44
CA PRO A 64 -6.30 -14.22 34.45
C PRO A 64 -5.40 -13.85 33.27
N TYR A 65 -5.40 -12.57 32.87
CA TYR A 65 -4.69 -12.10 31.68
C TYR A 65 -3.17 -12.34 31.73
N TYR A 66 -2.58 -12.32 32.93
CA TYR A 66 -1.14 -12.51 33.17
C TYR A 66 -0.73 -14.00 33.35
N TYR A 67 -1.66 -14.94 33.23
CA TYR A 67 -1.34 -16.36 33.38
C TYR A 67 -0.21 -16.78 32.43
N ALA A 68 0.81 -17.48 32.93
CA ALA A 68 1.92 -18.02 32.13
C ALA A 68 2.60 -16.96 31.21
N LEU A 69 2.87 -15.77 31.76
CA LEU A 69 3.37 -14.62 30.99
C LEU A 69 4.63 -14.94 30.17
N PHE A 70 5.70 -15.41 30.81
CA PHE A 70 6.98 -15.68 30.13
C PHE A 70 6.90 -16.72 29.00
N PRO A 71 6.34 -17.93 29.21
CA PRO A 71 6.23 -18.89 28.10
C PRO A 71 5.30 -18.40 26.99
N ARG A 72 4.31 -17.55 27.28
CA ARG A 72 3.45 -16.93 26.26
C ARG A 72 4.12 -15.84 25.48
N LEU A 73 4.95 -15.01 26.13
CA LEU A 73 5.78 -14.03 25.43
C LEU A 73 6.78 -14.73 24.50
N ALA A 74 7.36 -15.86 24.93
CA ALA A 74 8.21 -16.70 24.09
C ALA A 74 7.43 -17.31 22.91
N ALA A 75 6.21 -17.82 23.14
CA ALA A 75 5.36 -18.31 22.05
C ALA A 75 4.99 -17.19 21.07
N LEU A 76 4.66 -16.00 21.58
CA LEU A 76 4.31 -14.83 20.77
C LEU A 76 5.50 -14.35 19.92
N SER A 77 6.72 -14.38 20.45
CA SER A 77 7.92 -14.03 19.67
C SER A 77 8.17 -15.01 18.53
N VAL A 78 7.94 -16.32 18.75
CA VAL A 78 7.98 -17.33 17.68
C VAL A 78 6.94 -17.06 16.61
N VAL A 79 5.68 -16.78 17.01
CA VAL A 79 4.59 -16.45 16.07
C VAL A 79 4.91 -15.17 15.29
N ALA A 80 5.46 -14.15 15.94
CA ALA A 80 5.92 -12.93 15.28
C ALA A 80 7.05 -13.22 14.27
N GLY A 81 7.99 -14.09 14.62
CA GLY A 81 9.07 -14.55 13.74
C GLY A 81 8.55 -15.28 12.49
N ILE A 82 7.52 -16.11 12.63
CA ILE A 82 6.82 -16.74 11.50
C ILE A 82 6.16 -15.68 10.62
N GLY A 83 5.49 -14.69 11.22
CA GLY A 83 4.91 -13.57 10.47
C GLY A 83 5.96 -12.78 9.69
N TYR A 84 7.13 -12.55 10.29
CA TYR A 84 8.25 -11.88 9.65
C TYR A 84 8.78 -12.66 8.44
N SER A 85 8.97 -13.99 8.59
CA SER A 85 9.48 -14.82 7.50
C SER A 85 8.50 -14.89 6.32
N LEU A 86 7.19 -15.05 6.60
CA LEU A 86 6.14 -14.97 5.58
C LEU A 86 6.11 -13.61 4.88
N GLY A 87 6.25 -12.53 5.64
CA GLY A 87 6.35 -11.18 5.08
C GLY A 87 7.58 -10.99 4.17
N LYS A 88 8.71 -11.60 4.51
CA LYS A 88 9.93 -11.59 3.68
C LYS A 88 9.76 -12.38 2.38
N LEU A 89 9.10 -13.54 2.43
CA LEU A 89 8.77 -14.32 1.23
C LEU A 89 7.84 -13.52 0.29
N ARG A 90 6.82 -12.87 0.87
CA ARG A 90 5.91 -12.00 0.11
C ARG A 90 6.64 -10.81 -0.53
N GLU A 91 7.55 -10.18 0.21
CA GLU A 91 8.38 -9.10 -0.32
C GLU A 91 9.22 -9.56 -1.51
N HIS A 92 9.86 -10.73 -1.39
CA HIS A 92 10.66 -11.30 -2.47
C HIS A 92 9.80 -11.55 -3.71
N HIS A 93 8.63 -12.16 -3.55
CA HIS A 93 7.70 -12.40 -4.65
C HIS A 93 7.30 -11.12 -5.40
N TYR A 94 6.97 -10.05 -4.67
CA TYR A 94 6.62 -8.78 -5.31
C TYR A 94 7.79 -8.10 -6.01
N LYS A 95 8.99 -8.15 -5.42
CA LYS A 95 10.20 -7.63 -6.08
C LYS A 95 10.50 -8.38 -7.37
N THR A 96 10.37 -9.70 -7.38
CA THR A 96 10.55 -10.51 -8.59
C THR A 96 9.50 -10.18 -9.64
N ARG A 97 8.22 -10.05 -9.24
CA ARG A 97 7.15 -9.64 -10.17
C ARG A 97 7.46 -8.29 -10.82
N ASP A 98 7.81 -7.29 -10.01
CA ASP A 98 8.06 -5.95 -10.50
C ASP A 98 9.29 -5.91 -11.42
N ALA A 99 10.35 -6.65 -11.09
CA ALA A 99 11.54 -6.80 -11.93
C ALA A 99 11.23 -7.45 -13.28
N VAL A 100 10.37 -8.48 -13.31
CA VAL A 100 9.95 -9.13 -14.55
C VAL A 100 9.14 -8.17 -15.43
N VAL A 101 8.21 -7.41 -14.82
CA VAL A 101 7.41 -6.42 -15.55
C VAL A 101 8.28 -5.30 -16.10
N GLU A 102 9.19 -4.74 -15.28
CA GLU A 102 10.11 -3.68 -15.70
C GLU A 102 11.02 -4.15 -16.84
N HIS A 103 11.53 -5.38 -16.76
CA HIS A 103 12.30 -6.01 -17.83
C HIS A 103 11.47 -6.20 -19.11
N TYR A 104 10.22 -6.68 -19.00
CA TYR A 104 9.36 -6.86 -20.17
C TYR A 104 9.05 -5.52 -20.88
N VAL A 105 8.74 -4.47 -20.12
CA VAL A 105 8.53 -3.11 -20.65
C VAL A 105 9.78 -2.59 -21.36
N SER A 106 10.97 -2.91 -20.85
CA SER A 106 12.24 -2.51 -21.48
C SER A 106 12.53 -3.22 -22.81
N LEU A 107 12.05 -4.46 -22.97
CA LEU A 107 12.24 -5.27 -24.18
C LEU A 107 11.26 -4.89 -25.30
N HIS A 108 10.05 -4.48 -24.94
CA HIS A 108 8.95 -4.18 -25.88
C HIS A 108 8.46 -2.73 -25.74
N PRO A 109 9.32 -1.72 -25.95
CA PRO A 109 8.92 -0.33 -25.79
C PRO A 109 7.78 0.09 -26.73
N GLU A 110 7.63 -0.57 -27.88
CA GLU A 110 6.58 -0.33 -28.88
C GLU A 110 5.16 -0.59 -28.34
N ASP A 111 4.99 -1.60 -27.49
CA ASP A 111 3.69 -1.94 -26.89
C ASP A 111 3.26 -0.90 -25.85
N PHE A 112 4.22 -0.10 -25.36
CA PHE A 112 4.08 0.81 -24.23
C PHE A 112 4.24 2.28 -24.63
N ASP A 113 4.11 2.61 -25.92
CA ASP A 113 4.25 3.97 -26.44
C ASP A 113 3.34 5.00 -25.76
N HIS A 114 2.16 4.56 -25.31
CA HIS A 114 1.20 5.41 -24.59
C HIS A 114 1.67 5.86 -23.19
N PHE A 115 2.68 5.19 -22.61
CA PHE A 115 3.28 5.59 -21.32
C PHE A 115 4.37 6.66 -21.47
N LYS A 116 4.84 6.93 -22.70
CA LYS A 116 5.85 7.96 -22.97
C LYS A 116 5.32 9.38 -22.71
N ASP A 117 4.04 9.62 -23.01
CA ASP A 117 3.36 10.87 -22.65
C ASP A 117 2.58 10.73 -21.33
N ARG A 118 3.24 11.08 -20.22
CA ARG A 118 2.64 11.07 -18.87
C ARG A 118 1.53 12.12 -18.70
N SER A 119 1.58 13.19 -19.49
CA SER A 119 0.63 14.30 -19.39
C SER A 119 -0.65 14.08 -20.19
N GLY A 120 -0.59 13.18 -21.17
CA GLY A 120 -1.70 12.86 -22.06
C GLY A 120 -2.19 14.06 -22.88
N ARG A 121 -3.38 13.91 -23.47
CA ARG A 121 -4.03 14.98 -24.23
C ARG A 121 -4.53 16.08 -23.30
N SER A 122 -4.39 17.34 -23.71
CA SER A 122 -4.93 18.47 -22.93
C SER A 122 -6.46 18.42 -22.89
N PHE A 123 -7.07 18.91 -21.81
CA PHE A 123 -8.55 18.97 -21.70
C PHE A 123 -9.21 19.75 -22.85
N SER A 124 -8.51 20.70 -23.47
CA SER A 124 -8.99 21.40 -24.67
C SER A 124 -9.20 20.49 -25.89
N GLN A 125 -8.50 19.36 -25.95
CA GLN A 125 -8.59 18.38 -27.04
C GLN A 125 -9.59 17.25 -26.72
N ILE A 126 -10.11 17.19 -25.49
CA ILE A 126 -11.00 16.13 -25.02
C ILE A 126 -12.41 16.71 -24.89
N ILE A 127 -13.34 16.24 -25.72
CA ILE A 127 -14.76 16.59 -25.59
C ILE A 127 -15.46 15.45 -24.85
N LEU A 128 -15.67 15.63 -23.55
CA LEU A 128 -16.47 14.70 -22.74
C LEU A 128 -17.94 15.13 -22.76
N PRO A 129 -18.90 14.18 -22.82
CA PRO A 129 -20.30 14.51 -22.67
C PRO A 129 -20.57 15.11 -21.29
N TRP A 130 -21.16 16.31 -21.25
CA TRP A 130 -21.55 16.96 -20.00
C TRP A 130 -22.94 16.52 -19.58
N TYR A 131 -23.04 15.84 -18.43
CA TYR A 131 -24.30 15.43 -17.82
C TYR A 131 -24.64 16.36 -16.65
N PRO A 132 -25.49 17.39 -16.87
CA PRO A 132 -25.87 18.29 -15.79
C PRO A 132 -26.71 17.57 -14.74
N ARG A 133 -26.41 17.78 -13.44
CA ARG A 133 -27.37 17.47 -12.37
C ARG A 133 -28.53 18.46 -12.44
N ARG A 134 -29.67 18.03 -12.98
CA ARG A 134 -30.90 18.82 -13.00
C ARG A 134 -31.68 18.51 -11.72
N ALA A 135 -31.83 19.52 -10.85
CA ALA A 135 -32.70 19.61 -9.67
C ALA A 135 -32.81 18.37 -8.73
N GLN A 136 -31.93 18.30 -7.72
CA GLN A 136 -32.21 17.64 -6.43
C GLN A 136 -32.49 18.69 -5.34
N TYR A 137 -33.10 19.82 -5.70
CA TYR A 137 -33.72 20.68 -4.70
C TYR A 137 -35.11 20.12 -4.44
N THR A 138 -35.29 19.36 -3.36
CA THR A 138 -36.61 19.22 -2.75
C THR A 138 -37.09 20.63 -2.46
N LYS A 139 -38.14 21.08 -3.16
CA LYS A 139 -38.84 22.31 -2.75
C LYS A 139 -39.35 22.04 -1.34
N PHE A 140 -38.84 22.77 -0.36
CA PHE A 140 -39.48 22.83 0.95
C PHE A 140 -40.71 23.71 0.75
N GLU A 141 -41.90 23.10 0.82
CA GLU A 141 -43.17 23.80 0.96
C GLU A 141 -43.28 24.45 2.35
#